data_AF-C0GC35-F1
#
_entry.id   AF-C0GC35-F1
#
_cell.length_a   1.000
_cell.length_b   1.000
_cell.length_c   1.000
_cell.angle_alpha   90.00
_cell.angle_beta   90.00
_cell.angle_gamma   90.00
#
_symmetry.space_group_name_H-M   'P 1'
#
loop_
_entity.id
_entity.type
_entity.pdbx_description
1 polymer ?
#
loop_
_entity_poly.entity_id
_entity_poly.type
_entity_poly.pdbx_seq_one_letter_code
_entity_poly.pdbx_strand_id
1 'polypeptide(L)'
;MKKMAFGFKEIREHILDKPEDMTQYACTQMDAVQKVLKDMPDYTCPASCNDCCHGSILMSYVEYVGILKCLRERYSPEELEQLFAERLGVLEEEGKLLCPFVRDEREKEHCAIYTHRPLICRVFGTTASPCSVKELEPAHLPEAPFYRAYNMLYYMEDGSFIGLPLTDDLALYEAPFDIWAIADSGQTEELIDLFNEHGSMRAVICDVPQNRFFTLLPDGTRQYLE
;
A
#
# COMPACT_ATOMS: atom_id res chain seq x y z
N MET A 1 6.72 -11.97 -17.00
CA MET A 1 6.57 -11.50 -15.61
C MET A 1 6.73 -12.69 -14.69
N LYS A 2 7.53 -12.56 -13.63
CA LYS A 2 7.63 -13.60 -12.59
C LYS A 2 6.53 -13.36 -11.56
N LYS A 3 6.11 -14.41 -10.85
CA LYS A 3 5.19 -14.29 -9.73
C LYS A 3 5.87 -14.86 -8.49
N MET A 4 5.68 -14.22 -7.35
CA MET A 4 6.11 -14.77 -6.06
C MET A 4 5.48 -16.15 -5.88
N ALA A 5 6.28 -17.10 -5.38
CA ALA A 5 5.83 -18.45 -5.10
C ALA A 5 5.01 -18.46 -3.80
N PHE A 6 3.77 -17.98 -3.87
CA PHE A 6 2.88 -17.86 -2.71
C PHE A 6 1.44 -18.28 -3.06
N GLY A 7 0.79 -18.99 -2.15
CA GLY A 7 -0.57 -19.54 -2.29
C GLY A 7 -1.68 -18.50 -2.16
N PHE A 8 -1.75 -17.53 -3.08
CA PHE A 8 -2.73 -16.42 -3.02
C PHE A 8 -4.21 -16.86 -3.01
N LYS A 9 -4.51 -18.12 -3.32
CA LYS A 9 -5.88 -18.66 -3.25
C LYS A 9 -6.33 -18.91 -1.80
N GLU A 10 -5.42 -19.29 -0.91
CA GLU A 10 -5.70 -19.53 0.52
C GLU A 10 -5.94 -18.22 1.29
N ILE A 11 -5.43 -17.11 0.77
CA ILE A 11 -5.58 -15.77 1.36
C ILE A 11 -7.05 -15.33 1.49
N ARG A 12 -7.91 -15.74 0.54
CA ARG A 12 -9.27 -15.20 0.36
C ARG A 12 -10.12 -15.30 1.64
N GLU A 13 -10.08 -16.44 2.32
CA GLU A 13 -10.95 -16.74 3.45
C GLU A 13 -10.67 -15.86 4.68
N HIS A 14 -9.45 -15.29 4.77
CA HIS A 14 -9.00 -14.53 5.93
C HIS A 14 -8.97 -13.01 5.70
N ILE A 15 -8.90 -12.57 4.45
CA ILE A 15 -8.65 -11.16 4.15
C ILE A 15 -9.89 -10.36 3.86
N LEU A 16 -10.85 -10.94 3.15
CA LEU A 16 -12.03 -10.18 2.74
C LEU A 16 -12.97 -9.91 3.92
N ASP A 17 -12.99 -10.76 4.93
CA ASP A 17 -13.89 -10.62 6.08
C ASP A 17 -13.20 -9.98 7.28
N LYS A 18 -12.93 -8.68 7.15
CA LYS A 18 -12.44 -7.87 8.28
C LYS A 18 -13.51 -7.61 9.33
N PRO A 19 -13.14 -7.63 10.63
CA PRO A 19 -13.97 -7.09 11.70
C PRO A 19 -14.60 -5.75 11.32
N GLU A 20 -15.89 -5.61 11.63
CA GLU A 20 -16.68 -4.45 11.24
C GLU A 20 -16.16 -3.16 11.89
N ASP A 21 -15.70 -3.23 13.13
CA ASP A 21 -15.10 -2.11 13.87
C ASP A 21 -13.83 -1.59 13.20
N MET A 22 -12.93 -2.48 12.78
CA MET A 22 -11.73 -2.13 12.03
C MET A 22 -12.06 -1.55 10.66
N THR A 23 -13.04 -2.14 9.96
CA THR A 23 -13.52 -1.63 8.67
C THR A 23 -14.11 -0.23 8.81
N GLN A 24 -14.95 -0.01 9.83
CA GLN A 24 -15.58 1.28 10.12
C GLN A 24 -14.54 2.32 10.53
N TYR A 25 -13.55 1.95 11.35
CA TYR A 25 -12.43 2.81 11.71
C TYR A 25 -11.68 3.26 10.45
N ALA A 26 -11.32 2.32 9.57
CA ALA A 26 -10.60 2.63 8.34
C ALA A 26 -11.37 3.58 7.43
N CYS A 27 -12.67 3.36 7.24
CA CYS A 27 -13.53 4.28 6.48
C CYS A 27 -13.54 5.68 7.09
N THR A 28 -13.68 5.76 8.41
CA THR A 28 -13.72 7.04 9.13
C THR A 28 -12.43 7.83 8.94
N GLN A 29 -11.26 7.17 9.02
CA GLN A 29 -9.98 7.81 8.78
C GLN A 29 -9.80 8.23 7.32
N MET A 30 -10.14 7.35 6.37
CA MET A 30 -10.07 7.66 4.94
C MET A 30 -10.94 8.86 4.56
N ASP A 31 -12.16 8.95 5.09
CA ASP A 31 -13.05 10.11 4.89
C ASP A 31 -12.50 11.38 5.53
N ALA A 32 -11.91 11.26 6.71
CA ALA A 32 -11.32 12.40 7.41
C ALA A 32 -10.08 12.92 6.67
N VAL A 33 -9.24 12.03 6.12
CA VAL A 33 -8.14 12.38 5.21
C VAL A 33 -8.67 13.10 3.98
N GLN A 34 -9.70 12.57 3.31
CA GLN A 34 -10.29 13.23 2.14
C GLN A 34 -10.76 14.66 2.46
N LYS A 35 -11.32 14.90 3.66
CA LYS A 35 -11.69 16.25 4.11
C LYS A 35 -10.48 17.16 4.30
N VAL A 36 -9.38 16.68 4.87
CA VAL A 36 -8.14 17.45 5.04
C VAL A 36 -7.53 17.81 3.69
N LEU A 37 -7.60 16.90 2.72
CA LEU A 37 -7.00 17.07 1.40
C LEU A 37 -7.92 17.71 0.36
N LYS A 38 -9.17 18.00 0.70
CA LYS A 38 -10.21 18.45 -0.24
C LYS A 38 -9.80 19.66 -1.09
N ASP A 39 -9.09 20.61 -0.48
CA ASP A 39 -8.69 21.87 -1.12
C ASP A 39 -7.27 21.80 -1.69
N MET A 40 -6.58 20.66 -1.57
CA MET A 40 -5.28 20.47 -2.20
C MET A 40 -5.43 20.22 -3.70
N PRO A 41 -4.43 20.59 -4.51
CA PRO A 41 -4.38 20.16 -5.90
C PRO A 41 -4.43 18.63 -5.97
N ASP A 42 -5.51 18.08 -6.51
CA ASP A 42 -5.62 16.64 -6.73
C ASP A 42 -4.85 16.31 -8.01
N TYR A 43 -3.70 15.64 -7.87
CA TYR A 43 -3.00 15.16 -9.05
C TYR A 43 -3.82 14.05 -9.71
N THR A 44 -4.16 14.25 -10.98
CA THR A 44 -4.80 13.22 -11.79
C THR A 44 -3.76 12.56 -12.67
N CYS A 45 -3.81 11.23 -12.78
CA CYS A 45 -2.91 10.52 -13.67
C CYS A 45 -3.16 10.99 -15.11
N PRO A 46 -2.14 11.51 -15.82
CA PRO A 46 -2.28 11.90 -17.21
C PRO A 46 -2.58 10.68 -18.07
N ALA A 47 -3.17 10.92 -19.25
CA ALA A 47 -3.25 9.90 -20.28
C ALA A 47 -1.83 9.40 -20.59
N SER A 48 -1.63 8.09 -20.71
CA SER A 48 -0.34 7.41 -20.95
C SER A 48 0.73 7.44 -19.84
N CYS A 49 0.43 7.89 -18.62
CA CYS A 49 1.38 7.83 -17.50
C CYS A 49 0.88 6.93 -16.36
N ASN A 50 1.55 5.80 -16.16
CA ASN A 50 1.36 4.86 -15.06
C ASN A 50 2.69 4.52 -14.35
N ASP A 51 3.79 5.25 -14.61
CA ASP A 51 5.14 4.98 -14.07
C ASP A 51 5.15 4.71 -12.55
N CYS A 52 4.36 5.46 -11.77
CA CYS A 52 4.33 5.27 -10.32
C CYS A 52 3.69 3.94 -9.90
N CYS A 53 2.87 3.32 -10.74
CA CYS A 53 2.30 1.99 -10.52
C CYS A 53 3.30 0.85 -10.79
N HIS A 54 4.41 1.15 -11.50
CA HIS A 54 5.53 0.24 -11.80
C HIS A 54 6.60 0.27 -10.70
N GLY A 55 6.14 0.15 -9.47
CA GLY A 55 6.96 0.15 -8.28
C GLY A 55 6.08 -0.05 -7.07
N SER A 56 6.59 -0.75 -6.05
CA SER A 56 5.77 -1.12 -4.91
C SER A 56 5.17 0.14 -4.26
N ILE A 57 3.85 0.27 -4.34
CA ILE A 57 3.09 1.38 -3.74
C ILE A 57 2.89 1.07 -2.28
N LEU A 58 3.56 1.84 -1.43
CA LEU A 58 3.44 1.74 0.00
C LEU A 58 2.12 2.35 0.49
N MET A 59 1.52 1.71 1.49
CA MET A 59 0.29 2.20 2.11
C MET A 59 0.25 1.78 3.58
N SER A 60 -0.54 2.48 4.37
CA SER A 60 -0.79 2.10 5.75
C SER A 60 -1.78 0.93 5.83
N TYR A 61 -1.82 0.27 6.99
CA TYR A 61 -2.80 -0.77 7.25
C TYR A 61 -4.25 -0.24 7.15
N VAL A 62 -4.49 1.02 7.55
CA VAL A 62 -5.79 1.70 7.43
C VAL A 62 -6.22 1.80 5.97
N GLU A 63 -5.30 2.21 5.10
CA GLU A 63 -5.57 2.33 3.67
C GLU A 63 -5.83 0.97 3.04
N TYR A 64 -5.05 -0.03 3.40
CA TYR A 64 -5.23 -1.41 2.97
C TYR A 64 -6.63 -1.94 3.30
N VAL A 65 -7.10 -1.78 4.56
CA VAL A 65 -8.46 -2.18 4.96
C VAL A 65 -9.54 -1.39 4.20
N GLY A 66 -9.34 -0.08 4.02
CA GLY A 66 -10.26 0.76 3.23
C GLY A 66 -10.35 0.32 1.76
N ILE A 67 -9.22 -0.07 1.17
CA ILE A 67 -9.14 -0.61 -0.18
C ILE A 67 -9.87 -1.96 -0.27
N LEU A 68 -9.68 -2.86 0.69
CA LEU A 68 -10.41 -4.14 0.72
C LEU A 68 -11.93 -3.95 0.73
N LYS A 69 -12.43 -3.01 1.53
CA LYS A 69 -13.86 -2.67 1.52
C LYS A 69 -14.31 -2.18 0.14
N CYS A 70 -13.58 -1.23 -0.45
CA CYS A 70 -13.88 -0.72 -1.80
C CYS A 70 -13.93 -1.85 -2.83
N LEU A 71 -13.00 -2.80 -2.76
CA LEU A 71 -12.95 -3.95 -3.64
C LEU A 71 -14.20 -4.85 -3.46
N ARG A 72 -14.58 -5.16 -2.23
CA ARG A 72 -15.78 -5.97 -1.91
C ARG A 72 -17.09 -5.34 -2.37
N GLU A 73 -17.16 -4.01 -2.36
CA GLU A 73 -18.36 -3.29 -2.82
C GLU A 73 -18.47 -3.23 -4.34
N ARG A 74 -17.35 -3.37 -5.07
CA ARG A 74 -17.29 -3.19 -6.52
C ARG A 74 -17.26 -4.48 -7.31
N TYR A 75 -16.74 -5.55 -6.74
CA TYR A 75 -16.50 -6.81 -7.43
C TYR A 75 -17.20 -7.95 -6.69
N SER A 76 -17.68 -8.92 -7.48
CA SER A 76 -18.11 -10.20 -6.94
C SER A 76 -16.95 -10.97 -6.32
N PRO A 77 -17.21 -11.93 -5.41
CA PRO A 77 -16.17 -12.78 -4.85
C PRO A 77 -15.33 -13.50 -5.93
N GLU A 78 -15.94 -13.92 -7.03
CA GLU A 78 -15.27 -14.58 -8.15
C GLU A 78 -14.34 -13.63 -8.91
N GLU A 79 -14.76 -12.38 -9.15
CA GLU A 79 -13.92 -11.36 -9.78
C GLU A 79 -12.74 -10.97 -8.89
N LEU A 80 -12.93 -10.90 -7.57
CA LEU A 80 -11.84 -10.66 -6.63
C LEU A 80 -10.85 -11.81 -6.58
N GLU A 81 -11.35 -13.05 -6.57
CA GLU A 81 -10.49 -14.23 -6.63
C GLU A 81 -9.65 -14.23 -7.91
N GLN A 82 -10.27 -13.93 -9.05
CA GLN A 82 -9.55 -13.82 -10.32
C GLN A 82 -8.52 -12.69 -10.28
N LEU A 83 -8.90 -11.50 -9.81
CA LEU A 83 -7.99 -10.36 -9.66
C LEU A 83 -6.77 -10.72 -8.81
N PHE A 84 -6.99 -11.34 -7.65
CA PHE A 84 -5.91 -11.72 -6.74
C PHE A 84 -5.04 -12.84 -7.30
N ALA A 85 -5.65 -13.85 -7.92
CA ALA A 85 -4.93 -14.94 -8.57
C ALA A 85 -4.07 -14.47 -9.75
N GLU A 86 -4.50 -13.44 -10.49
CA GLU A 86 -3.76 -12.95 -11.65
C GLU A 86 -2.74 -11.87 -11.29
N ARG A 87 -3.05 -10.99 -10.33
CA ARG A 87 -2.30 -9.74 -10.14
C ARG A 87 -1.45 -9.67 -8.88
N LEU A 88 -1.78 -10.39 -7.81
CA LEU A 88 -0.97 -10.32 -6.59
C LEU A 88 0.37 -11.03 -6.73
N GLY A 89 1.41 -10.47 -6.15
CA GLY A 89 2.78 -10.99 -6.13
C GLY A 89 3.46 -10.98 -7.49
N VAL A 90 2.93 -10.22 -8.46
CA VAL A 90 3.54 -10.12 -9.79
C VAL A 90 4.76 -9.21 -9.71
N LEU A 91 5.89 -9.72 -10.21
CA LEU A 91 7.19 -9.06 -10.21
C LEU A 91 7.58 -8.57 -11.61
N GLU A 92 8.13 -7.37 -11.65
CA GLU A 92 8.80 -6.77 -12.81
C GLU A 92 10.21 -7.35 -13.01
N GLU A 93 10.88 -6.98 -14.10
CA GLU A 93 12.19 -7.54 -14.48
C GLU A 93 13.27 -7.30 -13.40
N GLU A 94 13.17 -6.19 -12.67
CA GLU A 94 14.05 -5.82 -11.56
C GLU A 94 13.63 -6.41 -10.21
N GLY A 95 12.63 -7.30 -10.18
CA GLY A 95 12.15 -7.94 -8.94
C GLY A 95 11.27 -7.04 -8.06
N LYS A 96 10.80 -5.91 -8.59
CA LYS A 96 9.85 -5.02 -7.91
C LYS A 96 8.43 -5.55 -8.03
N LEU A 97 7.62 -5.32 -6.99
CA LEU A 97 6.19 -5.61 -7.04
C LEU A 97 5.48 -4.63 -7.97
N LEU A 98 4.75 -5.18 -8.94
CA LEU A 98 3.80 -4.42 -9.74
C LEU A 98 2.54 -4.18 -8.91
N CYS A 99 2.02 -2.95 -8.93
CA CYS A 99 0.76 -2.65 -8.26
C CYS A 99 -0.38 -3.54 -8.83
N PRO A 100 -1.10 -4.31 -8.00
CA PRO A 100 -2.11 -5.25 -8.49
C PRO A 100 -3.34 -4.57 -9.10
N PHE A 101 -3.48 -3.26 -8.90
CA PHE A 101 -4.63 -2.48 -9.36
C PHE A 101 -4.37 -1.72 -10.65
N VAL A 102 -3.15 -1.76 -11.19
CA VAL A 102 -2.82 -1.06 -12.44
C VAL A 102 -3.62 -1.64 -13.62
N ARG A 103 -4.07 -0.75 -14.51
CA ARG A 103 -4.84 -1.06 -15.71
C ARG A 103 -4.23 -0.31 -16.90
N ASP A 104 -3.19 -0.91 -17.47
CA ASP A 104 -2.35 -0.32 -18.53
C ASP A 104 -3.11 0.10 -19.80
N GLU A 105 -4.28 -0.49 -20.03
CA GLU A 105 -5.09 -0.29 -21.25
C GLU A 105 -6.05 0.92 -21.18
N ARG A 106 -6.07 1.68 -20.09
CA ARG A 106 -7.01 2.81 -19.94
C ARG A 106 -6.41 4.11 -20.46
N GLU A 107 -7.24 4.98 -21.03
CA GLU A 107 -6.82 6.35 -21.41
C GLU A 107 -6.81 7.30 -20.20
N LYS A 108 -7.61 7.02 -19.15
CA LYS A 108 -7.73 7.77 -17.89
C LYS A 108 -8.01 6.81 -16.74
N GLU A 109 -7.63 7.18 -15.51
CA GLU A 109 -7.85 6.37 -14.31
C GLU A 109 -7.31 4.93 -14.44
N HIS A 110 -5.98 4.83 -14.64
CA HIS A 110 -5.20 3.60 -14.81
C HIS A 110 -5.22 2.66 -13.59
N CYS A 111 -6.14 2.85 -12.64
CA CYS A 111 -6.18 2.10 -11.39
C CYS A 111 -7.60 1.63 -11.07
N ALA A 112 -7.76 0.34 -10.76
CA ALA A 112 -9.03 -0.27 -10.36
C ALA A 112 -9.65 0.36 -9.09
N ILE A 113 -8.80 0.98 -8.27
CA ILE A 113 -9.15 1.62 -7.00
C ILE A 113 -8.92 3.13 -7.03
N TYR A 114 -8.93 3.77 -8.20
CA TYR A 114 -8.50 5.17 -8.37
C TYR A 114 -9.03 6.16 -7.31
N THR A 115 -10.32 6.12 -6.99
CA THR A 115 -10.92 7.00 -5.96
C THR A 115 -10.47 6.69 -4.53
N HIS A 116 -9.99 5.46 -4.29
CA HIS A 116 -9.48 4.93 -3.01
C HIS A 116 -7.96 4.72 -3.05
N ARG A 117 -7.26 5.35 -4.00
CA ARG A 117 -5.80 5.25 -4.10
C ARG A 117 -5.14 5.69 -2.79
N PRO A 118 -4.05 5.01 -2.37
CA PRO A 118 -3.26 5.41 -1.21
C PRO A 118 -2.81 6.87 -1.26
N LEU A 119 -2.51 7.43 -0.09
CA LEU A 119 -2.07 8.80 0.11
C LEU A 119 -0.78 9.08 -0.68
N ILE A 120 0.17 8.14 -0.70
CA ILE A 120 1.39 8.29 -1.50
C ILE A 120 1.07 8.44 -2.99
N CYS A 121 0.02 7.79 -3.49
CA CYS A 121 -0.39 7.91 -4.89
C CYS A 121 -0.88 9.32 -5.24
N ARG A 122 -1.29 10.11 -4.25
CA ARG A 122 -1.75 11.49 -4.41
C ARG A 122 -0.59 12.50 -4.42
N VAL A 123 0.62 12.06 -4.09
CA VAL A 123 1.84 12.88 -4.06
C VAL A 123 2.58 12.84 -5.40
N PHE A 124 2.44 11.76 -6.18
CA PHE A 124 3.05 11.69 -7.51
C PHE A 124 2.57 12.85 -8.38
N GLY A 125 3.48 13.42 -9.18
CA GLY A 125 3.20 14.59 -10.00
C GLY A 125 3.14 15.92 -9.25
N THR A 126 3.49 15.93 -7.95
CA THR A 126 3.70 17.15 -7.18
C THR A 126 5.18 17.48 -7.07
N THR A 127 5.51 18.65 -6.50
CA THR A 127 6.90 19.05 -6.22
C THR A 127 7.66 18.08 -5.31
N ALA A 128 6.95 17.27 -4.50
CA ALA A 128 7.57 16.27 -3.63
C ALA A 128 7.93 14.97 -4.39
N SER A 129 7.25 14.67 -5.50
CA SER A 129 7.54 13.51 -6.34
C SER A 129 7.22 13.83 -7.80
N PRO A 130 8.09 14.61 -8.48
CA PRO A 130 7.83 15.07 -9.84
C PRO A 130 7.83 13.89 -10.81
N CYS A 131 6.90 13.94 -11.77
CA CYS A 131 6.84 12.94 -12.83
C CYS A 131 7.94 13.18 -13.87
N SER A 132 8.41 12.11 -14.51
CA SER A 132 9.36 12.12 -15.62
C SER A 132 8.77 12.69 -16.92
N VAL A 133 7.43 12.75 -17.02
CA VAL A 133 6.71 13.25 -18.19
C VAL A 133 6.94 14.75 -18.35
N LYS A 134 7.66 15.11 -19.42
CA LYS A 134 8.13 16.48 -19.71
C LYS A 134 7.04 17.55 -19.83
N GLU A 135 5.80 17.15 -20.07
CA GLU A 135 4.67 18.06 -20.30
C GLU A 135 3.89 18.38 -19.01
N LEU A 136 4.33 17.84 -17.86
CA LEU A 136 3.68 18.07 -16.57
C LEU A 136 4.50 19.01 -15.70
N GLU A 137 3.95 20.18 -15.43
CA GLU A 137 4.43 21.06 -14.37
C GLU A 137 3.98 20.51 -13.01
N PRO A 138 4.91 20.18 -12.08
CA PRO A 138 4.54 19.62 -10.80
C PRO A 138 3.69 20.59 -9.98
N ALA A 139 2.57 20.11 -9.45
CA ALA A 139 1.75 20.91 -8.54
C ALA A 139 2.47 21.11 -7.19
N HIS A 140 2.35 22.28 -6.58
CA HIS A 140 2.87 22.48 -5.22
C HIS A 140 2.08 21.64 -4.22
N LEU A 141 2.78 20.86 -3.40
CA LEU A 141 2.21 20.10 -2.29
C LEU A 141 2.41 20.84 -0.97
N PRO A 142 1.35 21.32 -0.31
CA PRO A 142 1.48 21.89 1.03
C PRO A 142 1.79 20.77 2.03
N GLU A 143 2.96 20.84 2.69
CA GLU A 143 3.42 19.79 3.60
C GLU A 143 2.50 19.59 4.82
N ALA A 144 2.02 20.67 5.42
CA ALA A 144 1.22 20.61 6.64
C ALA A 144 -0.07 19.75 6.53
N PRO A 145 -0.96 19.95 5.54
CA PRO A 145 -2.13 19.08 5.36
C PRO A 145 -1.73 17.65 4.96
N PHE A 146 -0.64 17.46 4.22
CA PHE A 146 -0.14 16.13 3.88
C PHE A 146 0.29 15.34 5.12
N TYR A 147 1.15 15.90 5.97
CA TYR A 147 1.58 15.24 7.20
C TYR A 147 0.44 15.05 8.19
N ARG A 148 -0.54 15.96 8.22
CA ARG A 148 -1.76 15.76 9.00
C ARG A 148 -2.54 14.54 8.52
N ALA A 149 -2.73 14.39 7.21
CA ALA A 149 -3.40 13.23 6.62
C ALA A 149 -2.60 11.93 6.85
N TYR A 150 -1.28 11.98 6.70
CA TYR A 150 -0.38 10.88 7.02
C TYR A 150 -0.59 10.45 8.48
N ASN A 151 -0.51 11.38 9.43
CA ASN A 151 -0.64 11.02 10.83
C ASN A 151 -1.96 10.31 11.18
N MET A 152 -3.06 10.68 10.52
CA MET A 152 -4.37 10.06 10.70
C MET A 152 -4.45 8.61 10.20
N LEU A 153 -3.59 8.22 9.25
CA LEU A 153 -3.55 6.88 8.67
C LEU A 153 -2.57 5.94 9.37
N TYR A 154 -1.59 6.51 10.08
CA TYR A 154 -0.46 5.76 10.63
C TYR A 154 -0.37 5.82 12.15
N TYR A 155 -1.10 6.71 12.83
CA TYR A 155 -1.06 6.85 14.28
C TYR A 155 -2.46 6.98 14.89
N MET A 156 -2.58 6.45 16.10
CA MET A 156 -3.73 6.63 16.97
C MET A 156 -3.64 7.98 17.71
N GLU A 157 -4.73 8.40 18.36
CA GLU A 157 -4.78 9.67 19.10
C GLU A 157 -3.80 9.73 20.28
N ASP A 158 -3.45 8.59 20.85
CA ASP A 158 -2.46 8.47 21.93
C ASP A 158 -1.00 8.49 21.44
N GLY A 159 -0.80 8.60 20.11
CA GLY A 159 0.52 8.62 19.47
C GLY A 159 1.11 7.24 19.19
N SER A 160 0.42 6.15 19.55
CA SER A 160 0.83 4.81 19.12
C SER A 160 0.67 4.67 17.61
N PHE A 161 1.59 3.93 16.97
CA PHE A 161 1.48 3.68 15.53
C PHE A 161 0.48 2.55 15.24
N ILE A 162 -0.12 2.60 14.06
CA ILE A 162 -1.00 1.56 13.55
C ILE A 162 -0.15 0.62 12.70
N GLY A 163 -0.05 -0.64 13.10
CA GLY A 163 0.68 -1.66 12.37
C GLY A 163 0.10 -3.05 12.63
N LEU A 164 0.50 -4.01 11.80
CA LEU A 164 0.12 -5.41 11.97
C LEU A 164 1.26 -6.17 12.65
N PRO A 165 1.07 -6.73 13.85
CA PRO A 165 2.09 -7.55 14.49
C PRO A 165 2.47 -8.73 13.59
N LEU A 166 3.78 -8.91 13.37
CA LEU A 166 4.33 -10.07 12.68
C LEU A 166 4.81 -11.10 13.71
N THR A 167 5.61 -10.66 14.67
CA THR A 167 6.09 -11.45 15.81
C THR A 167 5.98 -10.63 17.09
N ASP A 168 6.41 -11.19 18.22
CA ASP A 168 6.46 -10.45 19.50
C ASP A 168 7.33 -9.17 19.43
N ASP A 169 8.33 -9.16 18.54
CA ASP A 169 9.31 -8.07 18.43
C ASP A 169 9.16 -7.24 17.14
N LEU A 170 8.33 -7.67 16.20
CA LEU A 170 8.23 -7.07 14.87
C LEU A 170 6.77 -6.75 14.51
N ALA A 171 6.56 -5.57 13.94
CA ALA A 171 5.27 -5.19 13.35
C ALA A 171 5.48 -4.63 11.94
N LEU A 172 4.58 -4.95 11.02
CA LEU A 172 4.51 -4.34 9.71
C LEU A 172 3.84 -2.96 9.84
N TYR A 173 4.50 -1.91 9.36
CA TYR A 173 4.04 -0.53 9.54
C TYR A 173 3.54 0.07 8.22
N GLU A 174 4.30 -0.10 7.15
CA GLU A 174 3.96 0.39 5.81
C GLU A 174 4.35 -0.67 4.80
N ALA A 175 3.47 -1.01 3.87
CA ALA A 175 3.79 -2.08 2.91
C ALA A 175 3.01 -1.94 1.59
N PRO A 176 3.50 -2.60 0.52
CA PRO A 176 2.70 -2.85 -0.67
C PRO A 176 1.45 -3.69 -0.35
N PHE A 177 0.41 -3.56 -1.18
CA PHE A 177 -0.85 -4.30 -0.98
C PHE A 177 -0.63 -5.81 -0.88
N ASP A 178 0.26 -6.35 -1.71
CA ASP A 178 0.62 -7.76 -1.75
C ASP A 178 1.23 -8.24 -0.43
N ILE A 179 2.08 -7.42 0.17
CA ILE A 179 2.73 -7.72 1.45
C ILE A 179 1.74 -7.60 2.61
N TRP A 180 0.87 -6.59 2.58
CA TRP A 180 -0.25 -6.54 3.52
C TRP A 180 -1.12 -7.78 3.41
N ALA A 181 -1.47 -8.20 2.20
CA ALA A 181 -2.27 -9.40 1.98
C ALA A 181 -1.57 -10.65 2.56
N ILE A 182 -0.28 -10.85 2.32
CA ILE A 182 0.41 -12.00 2.90
C ILE A 182 0.40 -11.92 4.44
N ALA A 183 0.80 -10.80 5.03
CA ALA A 183 0.87 -10.63 6.49
C ALA A 183 -0.49 -10.87 7.16
N ASP A 184 -1.53 -10.30 6.57
CA ASP A 184 -2.88 -10.28 7.09
C ASP A 184 -3.65 -11.60 6.86
N SER A 185 -3.10 -12.50 6.03
CA SER A 185 -3.56 -13.89 5.91
C SER A 185 -3.12 -14.79 7.07
N GLY A 186 -2.25 -14.29 7.97
CA GLY A 186 -1.66 -15.05 9.07
C GLY A 186 -0.43 -15.87 8.70
N GLN A 187 0.04 -15.77 7.45
CA GLN A 187 1.23 -16.45 6.92
C GLN A 187 2.51 -15.66 7.22
N THR A 188 2.74 -15.38 8.51
CA THR A 188 3.88 -14.56 8.95
C THR A 188 5.21 -15.26 8.68
N GLU A 189 5.32 -16.57 8.88
CA GLU A 189 6.58 -17.31 8.66
C GLU A 189 6.99 -17.23 7.19
N GLU A 190 6.05 -17.44 6.28
CA GLU A 190 6.24 -17.33 4.84
C GLU A 190 6.63 -15.91 4.43
N LEU A 191 6.04 -14.89 5.08
CA LEU A 191 6.42 -13.50 4.84
C LEU A 191 7.86 -13.21 5.28
N ILE A 192 8.28 -13.76 6.41
CA ILE A 192 9.64 -13.59 6.92
C ILE A 192 10.63 -14.29 5.99
N ASP A 193 10.32 -15.50 5.52
CA ASP A 193 11.15 -16.22 4.55
C ASP A 193 11.28 -15.43 3.24
N LEU A 194 10.17 -14.88 2.75
CA LEU A 194 10.18 -14.00 1.59
C LEU A 194 11.08 -12.77 1.81
N PHE A 195 11.00 -12.14 2.99
CA PHE A 195 11.85 -11.01 3.33
C PHE A 195 13.33 -11.39 3.39
N ASN A 196 13.66 -12.59 3.83
CA ASN A 196 15.03 -13.09 3.84
C ASN A 196 15.56 -13.37 2.42
N GLU A 197 14.69 -13.80 1.49
CA GLU A 197 15.08 -14.12 0.11
C GLU A 197 15.21 -12.86 -0.78
N HIS A 198 14.34 -11.88 -0.57
CA HIS A 198 14.18 -10.74 -1.48
C HIS A 198 14.33 -9.36 -0.83
N GLY A 199 14.67 -9.31 0.45
CA GLY A 199 14.54 -8.09 1.27
C GLY A 199 13.07 -7.79 1.57
N SER A 200 12.78 -6.68 2.25
CA SER A 200 11.40 -6.37 2.68
C SER A 200 10.47 -5.96 1.53
N MET A 201 10.94 -6.00 0.27
CA MET A 201 10.17 -5.62 -0.91
C MET A 201 9.57 -4.20 -0.80
N ARG A 202 10.34 -3.31 -0.16
CA ARG A 202 10.01 -1.92 0.23
C ARG A 202 9.10 -1.78 1.45
N ALA A 203 8.67 -2.86 2.08
CA ALA A 203 7.93 -2.76 3.33
C ALA A 203 8.80 -2.18 4.45
N VAL A 204 8.17 -1.37 5.29
CA VAL A 204 8.71 -0.77 6.50
C VAL A 204 8.23 -1.59 7.69
N ILE A 205 9.18 -2.06 8.47
CA ILE A 205 8.97 -2.90 9.64
C ILE A 205 9.38 -2.11 10.87
N CYS A 206 8.62 -2.23 11.95
CA CYS A 206 8.94 -1.68 13.26
C CYS A 206 9.58 -2.76 14.13
N ASP A 207 10.76 -2.45 14.67
CA ASP A 207 11.38 -3.13 15.80
C ASP A 207 10.69 -2.61 17.07
N VAL A 208 9.71 -3.36 17.57
CA VAL A 208 8.79 -2.92 18.63
C VAL A 208 9.55 -2.60 19.93
N PRO A 209 10.49 -3.43 20.41
CA PRO A 209 11.25 -3.12 21.63
C PRO A 209 12.08 -1.84 21.53
N GLN A 210 12.61 -1.54 20.35
CA GLN A 210 13.44 -0.35 20.13
C GLN A 210 12.63 0.88 19.70
N ASN A 211 11.37 0.68 19.30
CA ASN A 211 10.53 1.69 18.65
C ASN A 211 11.25 2.34 17.45
N ARG A 212 11.84 1.51 16.59
CA ARG A 212 12.61 1.95 15.41
C ARG A 212 12.10 1.28 14.15
N PHE A 213 12.02 2.05 13.07
CA PHE A 213 11.57 1.58 11.77
C PHE A 213 12.76 1.18 10.90
N PHE A 214 12.62 0.13 10.10
CA PHE A 214 13.65 -0.34 9.18
C PHE A 214 13.05 -1.02 7.95
N THR A 215 13.86 -1.09 6.89
CA THR A 215 13.64 -1.95 5.72
C THR A 215 14.67 -3.08 5.72
N LEU A 216 14.34 -4.24 5.16
CA LEU A 216 15.30 -5.33 4.96
C LEU A 216 15.88 -5.22 3.55
N LEU A 217 17.21 -5.24 3.47
CA LEU A 217 17.92 -5.34 2.21
C LEU A 217 17.93 -6.80 1.71
N PRO A 218 18.19 -7.06 0.42
CA PRO A 218 18.24 -8.42 -0.13
C PRO A 218 19.28 -9.34 0.51
N ASP A 219 20.26 -8.81 1.24
CA ASP A 219 21.24 -9.59 1.99
C ASP A 219 20.81 -9.86 3.45
N GLY A 220 19.58 -9.49 3.82
CA GLY A 220 19.03 -9.60 5.16
C GLY A 220 19.43 -8.47 6.12
N THR A 221 20.23 -7.51 5.67
CA THR A 221 20.65 -6.38 6.52
C THR A 221 19.46 -5.46 6.81
N ARG A 222 19.31 -5.08 8.10
CA ARG A 222 18.35 -4.04 8.51
C ARG A 222 18.93 -2.65 8.21
N GLN A 223 18.24 -1.90 7.37
CA GLN A 223 18.49 -0.48 7.17
C GLN A 223 17.46 0.32 7.97
N TYR A 224 17.87 0.84 9.12
CA TYR A 224 17.01 1.68 9.95
C TYR A 224 16.75 3.04 9.29
N LEU A 225 15.52 3.50 9.40
CA LEU A 225 15.08 4.81 8.91
C LEU A 225 15.38 5.87 9.98
N GLU A 226 15.89 7.02 9.55
CA GLU A 226 16.19 8.18 10.40
C GLU A 226 14.98 9.10 10.57
#